data_AF-A0A1V1PQU6-F1
#
_entry.id   AF-A0A1V1PQU6-F1
#
_cell.length_a   1.000
_cell.length_b   1.000
_cell.length_c   1.000
_cell.angle_alpha   90.00
_cell.angle_beta   90.00
_cell.angle_gamma   90.00
#
_symmetry.space_group_name_H-M   'P 1'
#
loop_
_entity.id
_entity.type
_entity.pdbx_description
1 polymer ?
#
loop_
_entity_poly.entity_id
_entity_poly.type
_entity_poly.pdbx_seq_one_letter_code
_entity_poly.pdbx_strand_id
1 'polypeptide(L)'
;MRKYSRALALACALTLTPACAAFEAAAPRFENPVSAARTIDQRAFALLNTYAAVIEEATDIVRDPSAPLAFKRALGQAEAVATPSAETLNIAVTAYLRAQADFDAAAREGQTPVERASAALAIAARRLAEATSAAQAPIAELEDLVRARRG
;
A
#
# COMPACT_ATOMS: atom_id res chain seq x y z
N MET A 1 -8.21 -36.88 33.44
CA MET A 1 -8.10 -37.30 32.01
C MET A 1 -8.83 -36.38 31.01
N ARG A 2 -9.78 -35.52 31.44
CA ARG A 2 -10.60 -34.65 30.56
C ARG A 2 -9.90 -33.42 29.95
N LYS A 3 -8.68 -33.10 30.40
CA LYS A 3 -7.90 -31.92 29.95
C LYS A 3 -6.98 -32.24 28.76
N TYR A 4 -6.50 -33.48 28.64
CA TYR A 4 -5.61 -33.91 27.56
C TYR A 4 -6.34 -34.06 26.22
N SER A 5 -7.62 -34.44 26.23
CA SER A 5 -8.43 -34.55 25.01
C SER A 5 -8.78 -33.21 24.37
N ARG A 6 -8.90 -32.13 25.16
CA ARG A 6 -9.12 -30.77 24.63
C ARG A 6 -7.88 -30.17 23.99
N ALA A 7 -6.69 -30.43 24.54
CA ALA A 7 -5.44 -29.97 23.96
C ALA A 7 -5.14 -30.65 22.61
N LEU A 8 -5.46 -31.94 22.49
CA LEU A 8 -5.27 -32.69 21.24
C LEU A 8 -6.21 -32.21 20.12
N ALA A 9 -7.47 -31.89 20.45
CA ALA A 9 -8.43 -31.35 19.50
C ALA A 9 -8.06 -29.94 19.01
N LEU A 10 -7.51 -29.09 19.89
CA LEU A 10 -7.03 -27.75 19.51
C LEU A 10 -5.78 -27.82 18.61
N ALA A 11 -4.88 -28.78 18.87
CA ALA A 11 -3.69 -29.01 18.06
C ALA A 11 -4.02 -29.56 16.65
N CYS A 12 -5.06 -30.39 16.53
CA CYS A 12 -5.55 -30.84 15.22
C CYS A 12 -6.25 -29.70 14.45
N ALA A 13 -6.94 -28.78 15.13
CA ALA A 13 -7.59 -27.63 14.48
C ALA A 13 -6.59 -26.56 13.99
N LEU A 14 -5.43 -26.43 14.65
CA LEU A 14 -4.38 -25.46 14.28
C LEU A 14 -3.41 -25.98 13.21
N THR A 15 -3.36 -27.28 12.97
CA THR A 15 -2.51 -27.89 11.93
C THR A 15 -3.24 -28.11 10.60
N LEU A 16 -4.57 -27.99 10.58
CA LEU A 16 -5.40 -28.15 9.38
C LEU A 16 -5.88 -26.83 8.74
N THR A 17 -5.50 -25.67 9.28
CA THR A 17 -5.98 -24.36 8.78
C THR A 17 -5.11 -23.61 7.77
N PRO A 18 -3.80 -23.86 7.54
CA PRO A 18 -3.10 -23.12 6.48
C PRO A 18 -3.23 -23.76 5.09
N ALA A 19 -4.08 -24.78 4.91
CA ALA A 19 -4.17 -25.53 3.64
C ALA A 19 -5.37 -25.15 2.73
N CYS A 20 -6.29 -24.27 3.16
CA CYS A 20 -7.49 -23.93 2.37
C CYS A 20 -7.60 -22.47 1.90
N ALA A 21 -6.53 -21.66 2.03
CA ALA A 21 -6.46 -20.34 1.38
C ALA A 21 -5.36 -20.24 0.31
N ALA A 22 -4.62 -21.33 0.06
CA ALA A 22 -3.46 -21.37 -0.84
C ALA A 22 -3.66 -22.22 -2.11
N PHE A 23 -4.89 -22.65 -2.41
CA PHE A 23 -5.21 -23.49 -3.56
C PHE A 23 -6.17 -22.79 -4.55
N GLU A 24 -5.73 -21.64 -5.07
CA GLU A 24 -5.93 -21.40 -6.51
C GLU A 24 -4.58 -21.61 -7.18
N ALA A 25 -4.49 -22.76 -7.86
CA ALA A 25 -3.33 -23.31 -8.52
C ALA A 25 -2.93 -22.52 -9.78
N ALA A 26 -2.52 -21.27 -9.59
CA ALA A 26 -1.54 -20.63 -10.44
C ALA A 26 -0.30 -20.42 -9.55
N ALA A 27 0.89 -20.74 -10.06
CA ALA A 27 2.14 -20.34 -9.41
C ALA A 27 2.00 -18.92 -8.85
N PRO A 28 2.51 -18.58 -7.65
CA PRO A 28 2.41 -17.23 -7.12
C PRO A 28 2.99 -16.30 -8.18
N ARG A 29 2.10 -15.66 -8.94
CA ARG A 29 2.50 -14.65 -9.89
C ARG A 29 2.91 -13.52 -8.97
N PHE A 30 4.20 -13.24 -8.93
CA PHE A 30 4.71 -11.99 -8.37
C PHE A 30 4.25 -10.87 -9.29
N GLU A 31 2.93 -10.63 -9.30
CA GLU A 31 2.28 -9.52 -9.97
C GLU A 31 2.54 -8.26 -9.15
N ASN A 32 2.81 -7.16 -9.85
CA ASN A 32 2.99 -5.87 -9.22
C ASN A 32 1.76 -5.58 -8.33
N PRO A 33 1.92 -5.32 -7.02
CA PRO A 33 0.80 -5.15 -6.09
C PRO A 33 -0.12 -3.98 -6.48
N VAL A 34 0.40 -2.96 -7.19
CA VAL A 34 -0.39 -1.86 -7.75
C VAL A 34 -1.31 -2.36 -8.89
N SER A 35 -0.84 -3.32 -9.69
CA SER A 35 -1.61 -3.93 -10.77
C SER A 35 -2.65 -4.94 -10.26
N ALA A 36 -2.38 -5.61 -9.13
CA ALA A 36 -3.30 -6.54 -8.49
C ALA A 36 -4.43 -5.86 -7.69
N ALA A 37 -4.27 -4.58 -7.35
CA ALA A 37 -5.20 -3.84 -6.51
C ALA A 37 -6.53 -3.51 -7.23
N ARG A 38 -7.64 -3.95 -6.61
CA ARG A 38 -9.00 -3.87 -7.15
C ARG A 38 -9.75 -2.62 -6.71
N THR A 39 -9.34 -2.01 -5.61
CA THR A 39 -9.95 -0.80 -5.07
C THR A 39 -8.94 0.35 -5.04
N ILE A 40 -9.44 1.59 -4.95
CA ILE A 40 -8.61 2.78 -4.99
C ILE A 40 -7.70 2.93 -3.77
N ASP A 41 -8.20 2.54 -2.60
CA ASP A 41 -7.45 2.45 -1.34
C ASP A 41 -6.35 1.38 -1.43
N GLN A 42 -6.66 0.19 -1.97
CA GLN A 42 -5.64 -0.85 -2.19
C GLN A 42 -4.50 -0.36 -3.09
N ARG A 43 -4.83 0.36 -4.17
CA ARG A 43 -3.81 0.94 -5.08
C ARG A 43 -2.95 1.97 -4.38
N ALA A 44 -3.57 2.87 -3.63
CA ALA A 44 -2.86 3.90 -2.88
C ALA A 44 -1.92 3.28 -1.83
N PHE A 45 -2.38 2.28 -1.08
CA PHE A 45 -1.55 1.55 -0.12
C PHE A 45 -0.42 0.78 -0.80
N ALA A 46 -0.68 0.11 -1.91
CA ALA A 46 0.35 -0.59 -2.66
C ALA A 46 1.44 0.38 -3.13
N LEU A 47 1.06 1.55 -3.62
CA LEU A 47 1.99 2.57 -4.10
C LEU A 47 2.83 3.18 -2.97
N LEU A 48 2.22 3.46 -1.80
CA LEU A 48 2.95 3.93 -0.62
C LEU A 48 3.95 2.88 -0.08
N ASN A 49 3.56 1.60 -0.04
CA ASN A 49 4.46 0.53 0.38
C ASN A 49 5.60 0.32 -0.62
N THR A 50 5.31 0.45 -1.93
CA THR A 50 6.34 0.41 -2.98
C THR A 50 7.35 1.53 -2.77
N TYR A 51 6.88 2.76 -2.56
CA TYR A 51 7.75 3.89 -2.25
C TYR A 51 8.61 3.65 -1.01
N ALA A 52 8.03 3.15 0.09
CA ALA A 52 8.79 2.86 1.31
C ALA A 52 9.91 1.82 1.07
N ALA A 53 9.61 0.74 0.35
CA ALA A 53 10.59 -0.29 0.00
C ALA A 53 11.69 0.24 -0.93
N VAL A 54 11.34 1.11 -1.89
CA VAL A 54 12.29 1.75 -2.80
C VAL A 54 13.22 2.69 -2.05
N ILE A 55 12.73 3.46 -1.08
CA ILE A 55 13.55 4.38 -0.26
C ILE A 55 14.52 3.62 0.65
N GLU A 56 14.10 2.48 1.22
CA GLU A 56 14.98 1.62 2.00
C GLU A 56 16.16 1.14 1.15
N GLU A 57 15.88 0.60 -0.04
CA GLU A 57 16.92 0.15 -0.96
C GLU A 57 17.79 1.30 -1.47
N ALA A 58 17.18 2.45 -1.80
CA ALA A 58 17.89 3.64 -2.23
C ALA A 58 18.88 4.11 -1.17
N THR A 59 18.50 4.04 0.11
CA THR A 59 19.35 4.37 1.25
C THR A 59 20.57 3.46 1.31
N ASP A 60 20.40 2.16 1.08
CA ASP A 60 21.50 1.21 1.07
C ASP A 60 22.47 1.46 -0.10
N ILE A 61 21.95 1.81 -1.29
CA ILE A 61 22.79 2.20 -2.43
C ILE A 61 23.57 3.49 -2.15
N VAL A 62 22.95 4.48 -1.49
CA VAL A 62 23.65 5.71 -1.11
C VAL A 62 24.77 5.44 -0.10
N ARG A 63 24.56 4.48 0.82
CA ARG A 63 25.56 4.07 1.82
C ARG A 63 26.72 3.26 1.22
N ASP A 64 26.49 2.52 0.14
CA ASP A 64 27.52 1.74 -0.56
C ASP A 64 28.66 2.65 -1.07
N PRO A 65 29.90 2.52 -0.58
CA PRO A 65 31.02 3.35 -1.04
C PRO A 65 31.44 3.05 -2.48
N SER A 66 31.08 1.88 -3.02
CA SER A 66 31.38 1.50 -4.40
C SER A 66 30.39 2.08 -5.42
N ALA A 67 29.25 2.59 -4.97
CA ALA A 67 28.25 3.18 -5.85
C ALA A 67 28.74 4.51 -6.47
N PRO A 68 28.68 4.69 -7.80
CA PRO A 68 29.16 5.90 -8.46
C PRO A 68 28.45 7.17 -7.96
N LEU A 69 29.21 8.25 -7.75
CA LEU A 69 28.67 9.52 -7.25
C LEU A 69 27.57 10.11 -8.15
N ALA A 70 27.71 9.97 -9.47
CA ALA A 70 26.70 10.42 -10.43
C ALA A 70 25.37 9.68 -10.24
N PHE A 71 25.41 8.38 -9.96
CA PHE A 71 24.22 7.58 -9.68
C PHE A 71 23.53 8.03 -8.39
N LYS A 72 24.30 8.24 -7.30
CA LYS A 72 23.75 8.74 -6.03
C LYS A 72 23.04 10.08 -6.18
N ARG A 73 23.58 10.98 -7.02
CA ARG A 73 22.95 12.27 -7.32
C ARG A 73 21.64 12.11 -8.09
N ALA A 74 21.63 11.26 -9.12
CA ALA A 74 20.40 10.98 -9.87
C ALA A 74 19.31 10.40 -8.97
N LEU A 75 19.69 9.46 -8.09
CA LEU A 75 18.77 8.87 -7.12
C LEU A 75 18.20 9.91 -6.15
N GLY A 76 19.05 10.79 -5.58
CA GLY A 76 18.58 11.87 -4.70
C GLY A 76 17.70 12.90 -5.42
N GLN A 77 17.92 13.16 -6.70
CA GLN A 77 17.05 14.03 -7.50
C GLN A 77 15.69 13.38 -7.75
N ALA A 78 15.65 12.09 -8.10
CA ALA A 78 14.41 11.35 -8.28
C ALA A 78 13.62 11.26 -6.96
N GLU A 79 14.30 10.99 -5.84
CA GLU A 79 13.69 11.01 -4.50
C GLU A 79 13.06 12.36 -4.20
N ALA A 80 13.79 13.47 -4.42
CA ALA A 80 13.28 14.81 -4.16
C ALA A 80 12.01 15.16 -4.97
N VAL A 81 11.80 14.53 -6.13
CA VAL A 81 10.58 14.65 -6.95
C VAL A 81 9.47 13.70 -6.48
N ALA A 82 9.82 12.49 -6.04
CA ALA A 82 8.88 11.47 -5.58
C ALA A 82 8.28 11.78 -4.20
N THR A 83 9.09 12.27 -3.25
CA THR A 83 8.68 12.49 -1.86
C THR A 83 7.42 13.34 -1.72
N PRO A 84 7.28 14.53 -2.35
CA PRO A 84 6.08 15.36 -2.19
C PRO A 84 4.82 14.67 -2.71
N SER A 85 4.95 13.85 -3.76
CA SER A 85 3.83 13.11 -4.33
C SER A 85 3.40 11.96 -3.42
N ALA A 86 4.35 11.25 -2.81
CA ALA A 86 4.08 10.23 -1.80
C ALA A 86 3.44 10.81 -0.53
N GLU A 87 3.90 11.97 -0.06
CA GLU A 87 3.31 12.68 1.08
C GLU A 87 1.87 13.13 0.79
N THR A 88 1.63 13.69 -0.39
CA THR A 88 0.28 14.09 -0.84
C THR A 88 -0.66 12.89 -0.90
N LEU A 89 -0.17 11.76 -1.42
CA LEU A 89 -0.92 10.51 -1.43
C LEU A 89 -1.27 10.03 -0.02
N ASN A 90 -0.33 10.08 0.92
CA ASN A 90 -0.56 9.69 2.32
C ASN A 90 -1.62 10.58 3.00
N ILE A 91 -1.60 11.88 2.75
CA ILE A 91 -2.63 12.82 3.22
C ILE A 91 -4.00 12.46 2.64
N ALA A 92 -4.07 12.18 1.33
CA ALA A 92 -5.31 11.82 0.66
C ALA A 92 -5.89 10.48 1.16
N VAL A 93 -5.04 9.48 1.43
CA VAL A 93 -5.43 8.20 2.05
C VAL A 93 -6.04 8.44 3.42
N THR A 94 -5.36 9.23 4.26
CA THR A 94 -5.85 9.55 5.62
C THR A 94 -7.21 10.25 5.57
N ALA A 95 -7.38 11.21 4.65
CA ALA A 95 -8.65 11.92 4.47
C ALA A 95 -9.77 10.99 3.99
N TYR A 96 -9.48 10.07 3.06
CA TYR A 96 -10.43 9.08 2.57
C TYR A 96 -10.91 8.14 3.68
N LEU A 97 -9.99 7.57 4.46
CA LEU A 97 -10.33 6.67 5.57
C LEU A 97 -11.18 7.37 6.63
N ARG A 98 -10.88 8.64 6.92
CA ARG A 98 -11.69 9.44 7.83
C ARG A 98 -13.10 9.65 7.28
N ALA A 99 -13.23 10.04 6.01
CA ALA A 99 -14.53 10.25 5.39
C ALA A 99 -15.35 8.95 5.33
N GLN A 100 -14.70 7.80 5.17
CA GLN A 100 -15.35 6.49 5.21
C GLN A 100 -15.89 6.18 6.61
N ALA A 101 -15.09 6.42 7.66
CA ALA A 101 -15.54 6.25 9.04
C ALA A 101 -16.71 7.19 9.40
N ASP A 102 -16.66 8.45 8.94
CA ASP A 102 -17.73 9.42 9.14
C ASP A 102 -19.03 9.00 8.43
N PHE A 103 -18.92 8.42 7.23
CA PHE A 103 -20.07 7.85 6.51
C PHE A 103 -20.68 6.65 7.24
N ASP A 104 -19.84 5.73 7.72
CA ASP A 104 -20.31 4.56 8.47
C ASP A 104 -20.97 4.93 9.80
N ALA A 105 -20.51 6.01 10.44
CA ALA A 105 -21.15 6.57 11.63
C ALA A 105 -22.52 7.19 11.28
N ALA A 106 -22.56 8.05 10.26
CA ALA A 106 -23.78 8.71 9.81
C ALA A 106 -24.88 7.71 9.38
N ALA A 107 -24.48 6.59 8.77
CA ALA A 107 -25.39 5.50 8.38
C ALA A 107 -26.23 4.95 9.54
N ARG A 108 -25.79 5.15 10.78
CA ARG A 108 -26.51 4.71 12.00
C ARG A 108 -27.42 5.78 12.59
N GLU A 109 -27.31 7.03 12.15
CA GLU A 109 -27.96 8.20 12.77
C GLU A 109 -29.18 8.72 12.01
N GLY A 110 -29.31 8.43 10.70
CA GLY A 110 -30.49 8.78 9.89
C GLY A 110 -30.16 9.34 8.49
N GLN A 111 -31.18 9.76 7.73
CA GLN A 111 -31.04 10.08 6.30
C GLN A 111 -30.19 11.33 5.99
N THR A 112 -30.41 12.46 6.67
CA THR A 112 -29.73 13.72 6.33
C THR A 112 -28.24 13.77 6.73
N PRO A 113 -27.77 13.12 7.83
CA PRO A 113 -26.34 12.91 8.05
C PRO A 113 -25.68 12.05 6.97
N VAL A 114 -26.38 11.02 6.47
CA VAL A 114 -25.86 10.10 5.44
C VAL A 114 -25.60 10.83 4.12
N GLU A 115 -26.51 11.69 3.67
CA GLU A 115 -26.33 12.45 2.43
C GLU A 115 -25.07 13.33 2.49
N ARG A 116 -24.87 14.07 3.58
CA ARG A 116 -23.67 14.90 3.77
C ARG A 116 -22.39 14.08 3.82
N ALA A 117 -22.40 12.98 4.58
CA ALA A 117 -21.24 12.11 4.68
C ALA A 117 -20.92 11.41 3.34
N SER A 118 -21.93 11.06 2.56
CA SER A 118 -21.76 10.47 1.22
C SER A 118 -21.08 11.44 0.24
N ALA A 119 -21.46 12.72 0.29
CA ALA A 119 -20.84 13.76 -0.54
C ALA A 119 -19.38 14.00 -0.14
N ALA A 120 -19.08 14.04 1.16
CA ALA A 120 -17.72 14.16 1.67
C ALA A 120 -16.85 12.96 1.26
N LEU A 121 -17.38 11.73 1.37
CA LEU A 121 -16.71 10.51 0.93
C LEU A 121 -16.42 10.53 -0.58
N ALA A 122 -17.37 10.96 -1.40
CA ALA A 122 -17.17 11.06 -2.85
C ALA A 122 -16.05 12.06 -3.22
N ILE A 123 -16.00 13.21 -2.52
CA ILE A 123 -14.91 14.20 -2.70
C ILE A 123 -13.56 13.58 -2.29
N ALA A 124 -13.49 12.92 -1.13
CA ALA A 124 -12.27 12.30 -0.65
C ALA A 124 -11.79 11.19 -1.59
N ALA A 125 -12.69 10.36 -2.11
CA ALA A 125 -12.38 9.31 -3.08
C ALA A 125 -11.79 9.90 -4.38
N ARG A 126 -12.35 11.01 -4.88
CA ARG A 126 -11.80 11.72 -6.05
C ARG A 126 -10.40 12.27 -5.78
N ARG A 127 -10.18 12.90 -4.62
CA ARG A 127 -8.85 13.41 -4.24
C ARG A 127 -7.83 12.29 -4.10
N LEU A 128 -8.23 11.14 -3.58
CA LEU A 128 -7.38 9.96 -3.51
C LEU A 128 -7.00 9.45 -4.91
N ALA A 129 -7.95 9.47 -5.86
CA ALA A 129 -7.69 9.08 -7.25
C ALA A 129 -6.65 10.00 -7.90
N GLU A 130 -6.86 11.31 -7.75
CA GLU A 130 -5.97 12.35 -8.27
C GLU A 130 -4.55 12.21 -7.68
N ALA A 131 -4.44 12.04 -6.36
CA ALA A 131 -3.16 11.86 -5.69
C ALA A 131 -2.47 10.53 -6.08
N THR A 132 -3.23 9.44 -6.23
CA THR A 132 -2.69 8.15 -6.66
C THR A 132 -2.10 8.27 -8.07
N SER A 133 -2.84 8.89 -9.00
CA SER A 133 -2.35 9.10 -10.36
C SER A 133 -1.13 10.02 -10.41
N ALA A 134 -1.09 11.07 -9.59
CA ALA A 134 0.04 11.99 -9.54
C ALA A 134 1.32 11.34 -8.99
N ALA A 135 1.18 10.42 -8.04
CA ALA A 135 2.31 9.75 -7.41
C ALA A 135 2.92 8.61 -8.26
N GLN A 136 2.18 8.05 -9.22
CA GLN A 136 2.63 6.89 -10.01
C GLN A 136 3.93 7.13 -10.77
N ALA A 137 3.98 8.17 -11.60
CA ALA A 137 5.15 8.45 -12.45
C ALA A 137 6.43 8.69 -11.63
N PRO A 138 6.48 9.60 -10.65
CA PRO A 138 7.72 9.89 -9.96
C PRO A 138 8.20 8.73 -9.06
N ILE A 139 7.28 7.93 -8.49
CA ILE A 139 7.66 6.72 -7.74
C ILE A 139 8.22 5.65 -8.69
N ALA A 140 7.63 5.47 -9.87
CA ALA A 140 8.12 4.53 -10.88
C ALA A 140 9.51 4.92 -11.40
N GLU A 141 9.76 6.21 -11.65
CA GLU A 141 11.09 6.70 -12.05
C GLU A 141 12.17 6.40 -10.99
N LEU A 142 11.85 6.62 -9.71
CA LEU A 142 12.75 6.27 -8.61
C LEU A 142 12.98 4.76 -8.52
N GLU A 143 11.91 3.95 -8.67
CA GLU A 143 12.00 2.49 -8.69
C GLU A 143 12.88 1.99 -9.83
N ASP A 144 12.76 2.55 -11.03
CA ASP A 144 13.54 2.16 -12.20
C ASP A 144 15.03 2.42 -12.00
N LEU A 145 15.40 3.54 -11.36
CA LEU A 145 16.79 3.81 -10.98
C LEU A 145 17.32 2.75 -10.01
N VAL A 146 16.57 2.45 -8.94
CA VAL A 146 16.95 1.42 -7.97
C VAL A 146 17.09 0.05 -8.64
N ARG A 147 16.16 -0.30 -9.54
CA ARG A 147 16.20 -1.56 -10.29
C ARG A 147 17.42 -1.62 -11.22
N ALA A 148 17.77 -0.53 -11.88
CA ALA A 148 18.93 -0.45 -12.78
C ALA A 148 20.28 -0.71 -12.08
N ARG A 149 20.36 -0.56 -10.76
CA ARG A 149 21.56 -0.91 -9.97
C ARG A 149 21.66 -2.39 -9.64
N ARG A 150 20.52 -3.10 -9.57
CA ARG A 150 20.44 -4.53 -9.20
C ARG A 150 20.67 -5.47 -10.38
N GLY A 151 20.35 -5.04 -11.60
CA GLY A 151 20.61 -5.76 -12.85
C GLY A 151 22.01 -5.53 -13.39
#